data_AF-A0A9R0VF17-F1
#
_entry.id   AF-A0A9R0VF17-F1
#
_cell.length_a   1.000
_cell.length_b   1.000
_cell.length_c   1.000
_cell.angle_alpha   90.00
_cell.angle_beta   90.00
_cell.angle_gamma   90.00
#
_symmetry.space_group_name_H-M   'P 1'
#
loop_
_entity.id
_entity.type
_entity.pdbx_description
1 polymer ?
#
loop_
_entity_poly.entity_id
_entity_poly.type
_entity_poly.pdbx_seq_one_letter_code
_entity_poly.pdbx_strand_id
1 'polypeptide(L)'
;MLGHRQLHRQSSKDKISAALRKVWERRMISVRSRQMILRIWSDSIAEAAKEGDHGQDKLDWDSYDKIQSEMMSVFLWNKEKERVTKKLKRAVTKIVAKKLQAAEKMELLTKRTKKAKPEKLVLQKSDAQPRRVLASTRPKLKERLTKVMGISCICLHCVQIRF
;
A
#
# COMPACT_ATOMS: atom_id res chain seq x y z
N MET A 1 36.81 29.96 67.84
CA MET A 1 36.52 31.36 67.47
C MET A 1 37.62 31.85 66.53
N LEU A 2 37.30 32.27 65.32
CA LEU A 2 38.31 32.78 64.37
C LEU A 2 38.82 34.13 64.88
N GLY A 3 40.15 34.28 64.96
CA GLY A 3 40.76 35.54 65.39
C GLY A 3 40.43 36.69 64.45
N HIS A 4 40.40 37.91 64.99
CA HIS A 4 40.07 39.16 64.27
C HIS A 4 40.78 39.30 62.90
N ARG A 5 42.07 38.94 62.84
CA ARG A 5 42.88 38.97 61.62
C ARG A 5 42.37 38.02 60.53
N GLN A 6 41.85 36.87 60.91
CA GLN A 6 41.35 35.86 59.99
C GLN A 6 39.98 36.23 59.43
N LEU A 7 39.12 36.83 60.25
CA LEU A 7 37.84 37.40 59.81
C LEU A 7 38.04 38.52 58.79
N HIS A 8 39.00 39.42 59.03
CA HIS A 8 39.34 40.49 58.09
C HIS A 8 39.84 39.94 56.74
N ARG A 9 40.71 38.91 56.77
CA ARG A 9 41.20 38.23 55.57
C ARG A 9 40.07 37.55 54.80
N GLN A 10 39.15 36.89 55.50
CA GLN A 10 38.01 36.21 54.87
C GLN A 10 37.05 37.22 54.25
N SER A 11 36.72 38.31 54.95
CA SER A 11 35.88 39.39 54.42
C SER A 11 36.47 40.00 53.14
N SER A 12 37.79 40.20 53.09
CA SER A 12 38.46 40.70 51.89
C SER A 12 38.39 39.70 50.73
N LYS A 13 38.60 38.40 51.01
CA LYS A 13 38.49 37.33 50.02
C LYS A 13 37.07 37.23 49.45
N ASP A 14 36.06 37.34 50.31
CA ASP A 14 34.66 37.26 49.90
C ASP A 14 34.24 38.45 49.05
N LYS A 15 34.70 39.66 49.38
CA LYS A 15 34.48 40.87 48.56
C LYS A 15 35.11 40.73 47.17
N ILE A 16 36.35 40.26 47.09
CA ILE A 16 37.03 40.01 45.81
C ILE A 16 36.28 38.95 45.01
N SER A 17 35.89 37.85 45.66
CA SER A 17 35.17 36.74 45.02
C SER A 17 33.81 37.20 44.48
N ALA A 18 33.08 38.00 45.26
CA ALA A 18 31.80 38.57 44.86
C ALA A 18 31.93 39.54 43.67
N ALA A 19 32.97 40.38 43.67
CA ALA A 19 33.25 41.28 42.55
C ALA A 19 33.58 40.51 41.27
N LEU A 20 34.40 39.46 41.36
CA LEU A 20 34.72 38.61 40.22
C LEU A 20 33.48 37.90 39.69
N ARG A 21 32.65 37.30 40.56
CA ARG A 21 31.39 36.65 40.13
C ARG A 21 30.51 37.62 39.33
N LYS A 22 30.32 38.85 39.82
CA LYS A 22 29.55 39.88 39.10
C LYS A 22 30.11 40.19 37.71
N VAL A 23 31.44 40.28 37.57
CA VAL A 23 32.07 40.53 36.26
C VAL A 23 31.86 39.34 35.32
N TRP A 24 32.06 38.12 35.83
CA TRP A 24 31.87 36.90 35.05
C TRP A 24 30.42 36.70 34.61
N GLU A 25 29.45 36.93 35.48
CA GLU A 25 28.02 36.89 35.17
C GLU A 25 27.66 37.85 34.04
N ARG A 26 28.11 39.12 34.13
CA ARG A 26 27.91 40.11 33.07
C ARG A 26 28.52 39.67 31.74
N ARG A 27 29.73 39.10 31.77
CA ARG A 27 30.40 38.61 30.56
C ARG A 27 29.66 37.43 29.94
N MET A 28 29.22 36.48 30.75
CA MET A 28 28.43 35.33 30.26
C MET A 28 27.13 35.78 29.60
N ILE A 29 26.41 36.72 30.23
CA ILE A 29 25.18 37.27 29.66
C ILE A 29 25.47 37.94 28.31
N SER A 30 26.49 38.81 28.25
CA SER A 30 26.89 39.50 27.02
C SER A 30 27.25 38.52 25.88
N VAL A 31 28.03 37.47 26.18
CA VAL A 31 28.39 36.45 25.18
C VAL A 31 27.15 35.69 24.70
N ARG A 32 26.29 35.21 25.62
CA ARG A 32 25.07 34.49 25.24
C ARG A 32 24.11 35.36 24.45
N SER A 33 23.93 36.62 24.82
CA SER A 33 23.07 37.56 24.09
C SER A 33 23.59 37.80 22.68
N ARG A 34 24.91 37.98 22.49
CA ARG A 34 25.50 38.11 21.14
C ARG A 34 25.30 36.85 20.29
N GLN A 35 25.54 35.67 20.86
CA GLN A 35 25.30 34.40 20.17
C GLN A 35 23.82 34.18 19.83
N MET A 36 22.92 34.58 20.72
CA MET A 36 21.48 34.55 20.50
C MET A 36 21.07 35.44 19.32
N ILE A 37 21.56 36.69 19.28
CA ILE A 37 21.28 37.62 18.19
C ILE A 37 21.81 37.09 16.86
N LEU A 38 23.05 36.58 16.84
CA LEU A 38 23.63 36.01 15.62
C LEU A 38 22.83 34.81 15.11
N ARG A 39 22.36 33.94 16.02
CA ARG A 39 21.52 32.80 15.65
C ARG A 39 20.16 33.26 15.11
N ILE A 40 19.47 34.16 15.80
CA ILE A 40 18.19 34.71 15.32
C ILE A 40 18.36 35.35 13.94
N TRP A 41 19.44 36.09 13.74
CA TRP A 41 19.73 36.73 12.46
C TRP A 41 19.99 35.69 11.36
N SER A 42 20.84 34.68 11.61
CA SER A 42 21.08 33.61 10.64
C SER A 42 19.81 32.84 10.30
N ASP A 43 19.01 32.52 11.31
CA ASP A 43 17.76 31.77 11.14
C ASP A 43 16.75 32.60 10.33
N SER A 44 16.65 33.91 10.60
CA SER A 44 15.77 34.81 9.83
C SER A 44 16.14 34.90 8.36
N ILE A 45 17.45 34.90 8.04
CA ILE A 45 17.93 34.90 6.65
C ILE A 45 17.64 33.55 6.00
N ALA A 46 17.90 32.44 6.70
CA ALA A 46 17.64 31.10 6.19
C ALA A 46 16.16 30.89 5.88
N GLU A 47 15.27 31.35 6.78
CA GLU A 47 13.82 31.27 6.56
C GLU A 47 13.35 32.19 5.43
N ALA A 48 13.86 33.43 5.35
CA ALA A 48 13.53 34.31 4.23
C ALA A 48 14.00 33.73 2.88
N ALA A 49 15.18 33.12 2.85
CA ALA A 49 15.71 32.46 1.66
C ALA A 49 14.96 31.17 1.31
N LYS A 50 14.35 30.49 2.30
CA LYS A 50 13.46 29.34 2.10
C LYS A 50 12.12 29.77 1.51
N GLU A 51 11.48 30.77 2.10
CA GLU A 51 10.14 31.21 1.68
C GLU A 51 10.17 31.90 0.31
N GLY A 52 11.26 32.61 -0.01
CA GLY A 52 11.35 33.44 -1.20
C GLY A 52 10.58 34.77 -1.05
N ASP A 53 10.70 35.64 -2.05
CA ASP A 53 9.91 36.88 -2.10
C ASP A 53 8.51 36.64 -2.74
N HIS A 54 7.65 37.66 -2.74
CA HIS A 54 6.32 37.60 -3.34
C HIS A 54 6.39 37.18 -4.81
N GLY A 55 5.87 35.98 -5.10
CA GLY A 55 5.86 35.40 -6.44
C GLY A 55 7.06 34.50 -6.78
N GLN A 56 7.96 34.26 -5.82
CA GLN A 56 8.97 33.20 -5.92
C GLN A 56 8.46 31.91 -5.27
N ASP A 57 8.85 30.77 -5.83
CA ASP A 57 8.51 29.47 -5.26
C ASP A 57 9.33 29.20 -4.00
N LYS A 58 8.67 28.64 -2.99
CA LYS A 58 9.31 28.20 -1.75
C LYS A 58 10.34 27.11 -2.05
N LEU A 59 11.58 27.34 -1.62
CA LEU A 59 12.70 26.42 -1.78
C LEU A 59 12.81 25.52 -0.55
N ASP A 60 12.43 24.25 -0.71
CA ASP A 60 12.60 23.23 0.34
C ASP A 60 14.02 22.63 0.25
N TRP A 61 15.00 23.34 0.80
CA TRP A 61 16.41 22.93 0.81
C TRP A 61 16.66 21.58 1.50
N ASP A 62 15.76 21.15 2.39
CA ASP A 62 15.85 19.88 3.12
C ASP A 62 15.10 18.73 2.40
N SER A 63 14.52 19.00 1.22
CA SER A 63 13.74 18.02 0.46
C SER A 63 14.56 16.92 -0.20
N TYR A 64 15.89 16.99 -0.18
CA TYR A 64 16.74 16.03 -0.90
C TYR A 64 16.43 14.57 -0.52
N ASP A 65 16.37 14.27 0.78
CA ASP A 65 16.06 12.93 1.28
C ASP A 65 14.64 12.49 0.94
N LYS A 66 13.70 13.45 0.90
CA LYS A 66 12.31 13.21 0.51
C LYS A 66 12.21 12.87 -0.98
N ILE A 67 12.83 13.66 -1.85
CA ILE A 67 12.89 13.41 -3.30
C ILE A 67 13.56 12.07 -3.58
N GLN A 68 14.65 11.76 -2.88
CA GLN A 68 15.33 10.48 -3.01
C GLN A 68 14.42 9.31 -2.63
N SER A 69 13.68 9.44 -1.53
CA SER A 69 12.73 8.42 -1.05
C SER A 69 11.56 8.21 -2.00
N GLU A 70 11.00 9.29 -2.54
CA GLU A 70 9.93 9.24 -3.55
C GLU A 70 10.42 8.59 -4.84
N MET A 71 11.63 8.95 -5.30
CA MET A 71 12.24 8.36 -6.50
C MET A 71 12.43 6.85 -6.34
N MET A 72 12.95 6.39 -5.19
CA MET A 72 13.08 4.95 -4.91
C MET A 72 11.73 4.25 -4.89
N SER A 73 10.71 4.89 -4.31
CA SER A 73 9.35 4.33 -4.23
C SER A 73 8.71 4.17 -5.61
N VAL A 74 8.81 5.19 -6.47
CA VAL A 74 8.33 5.15 -7.86
C VAL A 74 9.05 4.07 -8.65
N PHE A 75 10.37 3.95 -8.50
CA PHE A 75 11.16 2.93 -9.17
C PHE A 75 10.71 1.50 -8.78
N LEU A 76 10.53 1.24 -7.49
CA LEU A 76 10.09 -0.06 -6.99
C LEU A 76 8.67 -0.39 -7.47
N TRP A 77 7.76 0.59 -7.44
CA TRP A 77 6.40 0.43 -7.95
C TRP A 77 6.37 0.07 -9.44
N ASN A 78 7.14 0.78 -10.26
CA ASN A 78 7.23 0.52 -11.69
C ASN A 78 7.77 -0.89 -11.99
N LYS A 79 8.78 -1.33 -11.24
CA LYS A 79 9.35 -2.67 -11.36
C LYS A 79 8.33 -3.76 -11.02
N GLU A 80 7.53 -3.56 -9.98
CA GLU A 80 6.49 -4.52 -9.61
C GLU A 80 5.33 -4.52 -10.61
N LYS A 81 4.89 -3.34 -11.05
CA LYS A 81 3.86 -3.19 -12.10
C LYS A 81 4.28 -3.91 -13.38
N GLU A 82 5.54 -3.80 -13.78
CA GLU A 82 6.07 -4.51 -14.95
C GLU A 82 6.02 -6.04 -14.77
N ARG A 83 6.42 -6.54 -13.59
CA ARG A 83 6.35 -7.98 -13.26
C ARG A 83 4.92 -8.50 -13.31
N VAL A 84 3.97 -7.79 -12.70
CA VAL A 84 2.56 -8.13 -12.71
C VAL A 84 2.01 -8.12 -14.14
N THR A 85 2.35 -7.09 -14.92
CA THR A 85 1.90 -6.98 -16.32
C THR A 85 2.47 -8.11 -17.18
N LYS A 86 3.74 -8.49 -17.00
CA LYS A 86 4.35 -9.64 -17.68
C LYS A 86 3.65 -10.95 -17.33
N LYS A 87 3.33 -11.17 -16.04
CA LYS A 87 2.58 -12.36 -15.60
C LYS A 87 1.17 -12.39 -16.20
N LEU A 88 0.46 -11.26 -16.19
CA LEU A 88 -0.87 -11.15 -16.76
C LEU A 88 -0.86 -11.41 -18.27
N LYS A 89 0.06 -10.79 -19.02
CA LYS A 89 0.23 -11.04 -20.46
C LYS A 89 0.46 -12.52 -20.78
N ARG A 90 1.31 -13.20 -19.99
CA ARG A 90 1.55 -14.66 -20.11
C ARG A 90 0.31 -15.49 -19.78
N ALA A 91 -0.49 -15.10 -18.78
CA ALA A 91 -1.72 -15.81 -18.44
C ALA A 91 -2.77 -15.64 -19.55
N VAL A 92 -2.96 -14.42 -20.06
CA VAL A 92 -3.88 -14.12 -21.16
C VAL A 92 -3.52 -14.89 -22.42
N THR A 93 -2.25 -14.90 -22.83
CA THR A 93 -1.79 -15.68 -24.00
C THR A 93 -2.06 -17.17 -23.83
N LYS A 94 -1.81 -17.76 -22.65
CA LYS A 94 -2.15 -19.16 -22.37
C LYS A 94 -3.65 -19.44 -22.47
N ILE A 95 -4.50 -18.54 -21.98
CA ILE A 95 -5.96 -18.69 -22.05
C ILE A 95 -6.43 -18.62 -23.51
N VAL A 96 -5.95 -17.63 -24.27
CA VAL A 96 -6.28 -17.46 -25.69
C VAL A 96 -5.85 -18.68 -26.49
N ALA A 97 -4.63 -19.19 -26.28
CA ALA A 97 -4.14 -20.39 -26.96
C ALA A 97 -5.03 -21.62 -26.66
N LYS A 98 -5.42 -21.84 -25.40
CA LYS A 98 -6.33 -22.94 -25.02
C LYS A 98 -7.70 -22.80 -25.67
N LYS A 99 -8.24 -21.57 -25.75
CA LYS A 99 -9.53 -21.29 -26.39
C LYS A 99 -9.47 -21.56 -27.90
N LEU A 100 -8.40 -21.15 -28.57
CA LEU A 100 -8.19 -21.43 -30.00
C LEU A 100 -8.06 -22.94 -30.27
N GLN A 101 -7.26 -23.66 -29.50
CA GLN A 101 -7.16 -25.12 -29.63
C GLN A 101 -8.49 -25.84 -29.39
N ALA A 102 -9.30 -25.38 -28.43
CA ALA A 102 -10.62 -25.92 -28.18
C ALA A 102 -11.58 -25.65 -29.35
N ALA A 103 -11.54 -24.43 -29.93
CA ALA A 103 -12.34 -24.08 -31.10
C ALA A 103 -11.95 -24.92 -32.32
N GLU A 104 -10.65 -25.09 -32.59
CA GLU A 104 -10.15 -25.91 -33.70
C GLU A 104 -10.54 -27.39 -33.56
N LYS A 105 -10.43 -27.96 -32.35
CA LYS A 105 -10.91 -29.33 -32.07
C LYS A 105 -12.41 -29.48 -32.28
N MET A 106 -13.21 -28.48 -31.92
CA MET A 106 -14.65 -28.48 -32.18
C MET A 106 -14.98 -28.36 -33.67
N GLU A 107 -14.21 -27.57 -34.41
CA GLU A 107 -14.38 -27.43 -35.85
C GLU A 107 -14.03 -28.73 -36.61
N LEU A 108 -12.97 -29.43 -36.19
CA LEU A 108 -12.60 -30.75 -36.73
C LEU A 108 -13.66 -31.82 -36.44
N LEU A 109 -14.25 -31.82 -35.23
CA LEU A 109 -15.31 -32.76 -34.87
C LEU A 109 -16.58 -32.49 -35.68
N THR A 110 -17.01 -31.24 -35.82
CA THR A 110 -18.19 -30.89 -36.61
C THR A 110 -18.02 -31.18 -38.11
N LYS A 111 -16.81 -31.02 -38.67
CA LYS A 111 -16.49 -31.44 -40.05
C LYS A 111 -16.57 -32.96 -40.25
N ARG A 112 -16.11 -33.76 -39.27
CA ARG A 112 -16.22 -35.24 -39.30
C ARG A 112 -17.68 -35.71 -39.21
N THR A 113 -18.52 -35.08 -38.38
CA THR A 113 -19.94 -35.44 -38.27
C THR A 113 -20.73 -35.08 -39.53
N LYS A 114 -20.37 -33.98 -40.22
CA LYS A 114 -20.98 -33.59 -41.51
C LYS A 114 -20.58 -34.51 -42.67
N LYS A 115 -19.37 -35.09 -42.67
CA LYS A 115 -18.96 -36.11 -43.67
C LYS A 115 -19.54 -37.51 -43.40
N ALA A 116 -20.11 -37.76 -42.21
CA ALA A 116 -20.73 -39.04 -41.85
C ALA A 116 -22.24 -39.11 -42.14
N LYS A 117 -22.85 -38.05 -42.71
CA LYS A 117 -24.22 -38.11 -43.24
C LYS A 117 -24.36 -37.29 -44.52
N PRO A 118 -24.40 -37.99 -45.66
CA PRO A 118 -25.37 -37.69 -46.70
C PRO A 118 -26.27 -38.92 -46.94
N GLU A 119 -27.57 -38.65 -47.09
CA GLU A 119 -28.58 -39.51 -47.74
C GLU A 119 -28.96 -40.87 -47.12
N LYS A 120 -30.13 -40.86 -46.45
CA LYS A 120 -31.31 -41.65 -46.88
C LYS A 120 -32.55 -41.13 -46.14
N LEU A 121 -33.30 -40.29 -46.84
CA LEU A 121 -34.74 -40.11 -46.62
C LEU A 121 -35.43 -41.31 -47.28
N VAL A 122 -35.82 -42.33 -46.51
CA VAL A 122 -36.93 -43.22 -46.89
C VAL A 122 -37.71 -43.60 -45.63
N LEU A 123 -38.94 -43.09 -45.62
CA LEU A 123 -40.14 -43.49 -44.90
C LEU A 123 -40.28 -45.01 -44.72
N GLN A 124 -40.52 -45.50 -43.49
CA GLN A 124 -41.52 -46.54 -43.23
C GLN A 124 -41.83 -46.66 -41.73
N LYS A 125 -43.13 -46.62 -41.42
CA LYS A 125 -43.74 -46.87 -40.10
C LYS A 125 -43.97 -48.37 -39.93
N SER A 126 -43.86 -48.87 -38.71
CA SER A 126 -44.79 -49.89 -38.18
C SER A 126 -44.71 -49.97 -36.66
N ASP A 127 -45.89 -49.93 -36.06
CA ASP A 127 -46.21 -50.15 -34.66
C ASP A 127 -45.81 -51.53 -34.13
N ALA A 128 -45.32 -51.57 -32.88
CA ALA A 128 -45.66 -52.58 -31.87
C ALA A 128 -44.89 -52.32 -30.56
N GLN A 129 -45.62 -52.09 -29.48
CA GLN A 129 -45.21 -52.34 -28.08
C GLN A 129 -46.17 -53.45 -27.56
N PRO A 130 -45.91 -54.21 -26.46
CA PRO A 130 -44.94 -53.91 -25.39
C PRO A 130 -44.19 -55.09 -24.71
N ARG A 131 -43.06 -54.82 -24.04
CA ARG A 131 -42.71 -55.56 -22.80
C ARG A 131 -41.76 -54.79 -21.86
N ARG A 132 -42.06 -54.93 -20.58
CA ARG A 132 -41.77 -54.07 -19.42
C ARG A 132 -40.33 -54.15 -18.85
N VAL A 133 -39.85 -52.97 -18.44
CA VAL A 133 -39.23 -52.62 -17.14
C VAL A 133 -37.80 -53.09 -16.84
N LEU A 134 -36.87 -52.13 -16.71
CA LEU A 134 -36.24 -51.82 -15.42
C LEU A 134 -35.77 -50.36 -15.39
N ALA A 135 -36.58 -49.47 -14.81
CA ALA A 135 -36.16 -48.12 -14.47
C ALA A 135 -35.28 -48.17 -13.22
N SER A 136 -33.98 -47.90 -13.36
CA SER A 136 -33.10 -47.64 -12.22
C SER A 136 -32.98 -46.13 -12.02
N THR A 137 -33.46 -45.72 -10.85
CA THR A 137 -33.60 -44.37 -10.30
C THR A 137 -32.25 -43.66 -10.15
N ARG A 138 -32.05 -42.53 -10.85
CA ARG A 138 -31.03 -41.54 -10.49
C ARG A 138 -31.70 -40.16 -10.32
N PRO A 139 -31.74 -39.59 -9.11
CA PRO A 139 -32.43 -38.33 -8.87
C PRO A 139 -31.75 -37.17 -9.60
N LYS A 140 -32.59 -36.33 -10.22
CA LYS A 140 -32.18 -35.17 -11.01
C LYS A 140 -31.42 -34.18 -10.12
N LEU A 141 -30.38 -33.58 -10.69
CA LEU A 141 -29.39 -32.66 -10.11
C LEU A 141 -29.95 -31.61 -9.11
N LYS A 142 -31.20 -31.19 -9.29
CA LYS A 142 -31.86 -30.18 -8.45
C LYS A 142 -32.05 -30.64 -7.00
N GLU A 143 -32.28 -31.93 -6.76
CA GLU A 143 -32.44 -32.49 -5.40
C GLU A 143 -31.10 -32.61 -4.66
N ARG A 144 -29.98 -32.72 -5.39
CA ARG A 144 -28.63 -32.69 -4.81
C ARG A 144 -28.23 -31.27 -4.37
N LEU A 145 -28.72 -30.24 -5.06
CA LEU A 145 -28.40 -28.84 -4.77
C LEU A 145 -29.07 -28.34 -3.49
N THR A 146 -30.31 -28.76 -3.21
CA THR A 146 -30.99 -28.41 -1.96
C THR A 146 -30.39 -29.10 -0.74
N LYS A 147 -29.75 -30.27 -0.90
CA LYS A 147 -29.08 -30.99 0.19
C LYS A 147 -27.74 -30.37 0.61
N VAL A 148 -27.08 -29.62 -0.28
CA VAL A 148 -25.82 -28.90 0.01
C VAL A 148 -26.09 -27.52 0.63
N MET A 149 -27.20 -26.87 0.27
CA MET A 149 -27.55 -25.52 0.76
C MET A 149 -28.34 -25.53 2.09
N GLY A 150 -28.75 -26.70 2.58
CA GLY A 150 -29.57 -26.87 3.78
C GLY A 150 -28.79 -27.01 5.10
N ILE A 151 -27.45 -26.95 5.10
CA ILE A 151 -26.65 -27.02 6.33
C ILE A 151 -25.79 -25.76 6.44
N SER A 152 -26.07 -25.01 7.49
CA SER A 152 -25.46 -23.74 7.93
C SER A 152 -25.97 -22.45 7.26
N CYS A 153 -27.27 -22.24 7.42
CA CYS A 153 -27.69 -20.97 8.02
C CYS A 153 -27.23 -21.01 9.49
N ILE A 154 -26.09 -20.38 9.80
CA ILE A 154 -25.81 -19.86 11.15
C ILE A 154 -25.29 -18.43 10.95
N CYS A 155 -26.17 -17.48 11.32
CA CYS A 155 -25.91 -16.07 11.62
C CYS A 155 -25.79 -15.06 10.46
N LEU A 156 -26.92 -14.82 9.78
CA LEU A 156 -27.30 -13.48 9.32
C LEU A 156 -27.81 -12.66 10.53
N HIS A 157 -26.96 -11.85 11.16
CA HIS A 157 -27.33 -10.54 11.75
C HIS A 157 -26.11 -9.82 12.34
N CYS A 158 -25.59 -8.82 11.62
CA CYS A 158 -25.18 -7.50 12.15
C CYS A 158 -24.56 -6.66 11.02
N VAL A 159 -25.42 -6.02 10.24
CA VAL A 159 -25.08 -4.74 9.62
C VAL A 159 -25.35 -3.68 10.69
N GLN A 160 -24.31 -3.04 11.23
CA GLN A 160 -24.42 -1.68 11.79
C GLN A 160 -23.01 -1.08 11.98
N ILE A 161 -22.51 -0.36 10.98
CA ILE A 161 -21.52 0.71 11.23
C ILE A 161 -22.13 1.98 10.66
N ARG A 162 -22.62 2.78 11.61
CA ARG A 162 -23.10 4.16 11.49
C ARG A 162 -21.85 5.05 11.35
N PHE A 163 -21.94 6.08 10.52
CA PHE A 163 -21.14 7.30 10.70
C PHE A 163 -21.53 7.99 12.01
#